data_AF-A0A845LBW0-F1
#
_entry.id   AF-A0A845LBW0-F1
#
_cell.length_a   1.000
_cell.length_b   1.000
_cell.length_c   1.000
_cell.angle_alpha   90.00
_cell.angle_beta   90.00
_cell.angle_gamma   90.00
#
_symmetry.space_group_name_H-M   'P 1'
#
loop_
_entity.id
_entity.type
_entity.pdbx_description
1 polymer ?
#
loop_
_entity_poly.entity_id
_entity_poly.type
_entity_poly.pdbx_seq_one_letter_code
_entity_poly.pdbx_strand_id
1 'polypeptide(L)'
;MVWLAFLSNWELVEDKGAKLGIFCTAPAVRNTPANLLCEIIATIMLIVPVFALTSKAVAVPAGKVPYMVGILIWGIGLSLGGPTGYANPARDLGPRIAHAILPIAGKGGSDWGYAWIPREGPFIGGVYAYYIALAAGILK
;
A
#
# COMPACT_ATOMS: atom_id res chain seq x y z
N MET A 1 5.81 17.51 -0.19
CA MET A 1 4.66 17.80 0.71
C MET A 1 4.88 17.25 2.11
N VAL A 2 4.96 15.93 2.32
CA VAL A 2 5.09 15.34 3.66
C VAL A 2 6.31 15.86 4.43
N TRP A 3 7.48 15.93 3.79
CA TRP A 3 8.67 16.51 4.42
C TRP A 3 8.46 17.95 4.97
N LEU A 4 7.73 18.77 4.21
CA LEU A 4 7.40 20.15 4.58
C LEU A 4 6.37 20.21 5.71
N ALA A 5 5.40 19.29 5.71
CA ALA A 5 4.33 19.27 6.72
C ALA A 5 4.83 18.95 8.13
N PHE A 6 5.98 18.29 8.26
CA PHE A 6 6.56 17.84 9.52
C PHE A 6 7.86 18.58 9.88
N LEU A 7 8.12 19.76 9.29
CA LEU A 7 9.36 20.53 9.50
C LEU A 7 9.71 20.74 10.98
N SER A 8 8.73 21.14 11.79
CA SER A 8 8.90 21.35 13.23
C SER A 8 9.03 20.06 14.03
N ASN A 9 8.63 18.92 13.46
CA ASN A 9 8.63 17.63 14.16
C ASN A 9 9.95 16.86 13.99
N TRP A 10 10.76 17.16 12.96
CA TRP A 10 11.92 16.32 12.64
C TRP A 10 12.95 16.24 13.75
N GLU A 11 13.19 17.35 14.44
CA GLU A 11 14.12 17.41 15.56
C GLU A 11 13.51 16.90 16.87
N LEU A 12 12.19 17.03 17.04
CA LEU A 12 11.49 16.67 18.27
C LEU A 12 11.23 15.18 18.42
N VAL A 13 11.01 14.48 17.31
CA VAL A 13 10.72 13.04 17.32
C VAL A 13 12.04 12.27 17.32
N GLU A 14 12.30 11.44 18.31
CA GLU A 14 13.52 10.62 18.34
C GLU A 14 13.37 9.28 17.59
N ASP A 15 12.13 8.78 17.48
CA ASP A 15 11.82 7.50 16.86
C ASP A 15 12.12 7.51 15.34
N LYS A 16 13.17 6.78 14.98
CA LYS A 16 13.63 6.61 13.59
C LYS A 16 12.64 5.81 12.74
N GLY A 17 11.96 4.83 13.34
CA GLY A 17 10.93 4.02 12.68
C GLY A 17 9.70 4.86 12.35
N ALA A 18 9.25 5.70 13.29
CA ALA A 18 8.16 6.64 13.06
C ALA A 18 8.48 7.62 11.92
N LYS A 19 9.71 8.14 11.87
CA LYS A 19 10.17 9.01 10.76
C LYS A 19 10.11 8.32 9.40
N LEU A 20 10.52 7.04 9.33
CA LEU A 20 10.41 6.26 8.11
C LEU A 20 8.95 5.97 7.74
N GLY A 21 8.13 5.61 8.73
CA GLY A 21 6.72 5.23 8.59
C GLY A 21 5.81 6.34 8.03
N ILE A 22 6.23 7.60 8.18
CA ILE A 22 5.58 8.75 7.55
C ILE A 22 5.67 8.69 6.01
N PHE A 23 6.73 8.09 5.47
CA PHE A 23 6.97 8.02 4.02
C PHE A 23 6.47 6.70 3.44
N CYS A 24 6.96 5.58 3.98
CA CYS A 24 6.74 4.25 3.41
C CYS A 24 6.30 3.24 4.48
N THR A 25 5.89 2.06 4.04
CA THR A 25 5.45 1.00 4.93
C THR A 25 6.65 0.27 5.57
N ALA A 26 6.41 -0.24 6.77
CA ALA A 26 7.30 -1.13 7.49
C ALA A 26 6.44 -2.21 8.17
N PRO A 27 6.94 -3.44 8.30
CA PRO A 27 6.17 -4.51 8.92
C PRO A 27 6.07 -4.27 10.43
N ALA A 28 4.88 -4.53 11.00
CA ALA A 28 4.71 -4.51 12.46
C ALA A 28 5.54 -5.63 13.12
N VAL A 29 5.56 -6.81 12.50
CA VAL A 29 6.42 -7.94 12.85
C VAL A 29 7.12 -8.42 11.60
N ARG A 30 8.46 -8.47 11.64
CA ARG A 30 9.27 -8.87 10.49
C ARG A 30 9.25 -10.37 10.29
N ASN A 31 8.47 -10.81 9.30
CA ASN A 31 8.40 -12.17 8.83
C ASN A 31 8.17 -12.13 7.32
N THR A 32 9.25 -12.19 6.54
CA THR A 32 9.23 -11.94 5.09
C THR A 32 8.16 -12.75 4.34
N PRO A 33 8.03 -14.07 4.52
CA PRO A 33 6.96 -14.84 3.88
C PRO A 33 5.55 -14.36 4.27
N ALA A 34 5.30 -14.14 5.56
CA ALA A 34 3.98 -13.69 6.03
C ALA A 34 3.66 -12.26 5.56
N ASN A 35 4.64 -11.37 5.54
CA ASN A 35 4.48 -10.00 5.08
C ASN A 35 4.18 -9.96 3.57
N LEU A 36 4.89 -10.76 2.77
CA LEU A 36 4.61 -10.90 1.34
C LEU A 36 3.21 -11.43 1.08
N LEU A 37 2.80 -12.48 1.81
CA LEU A 37 1.46 -13.03 1.71
C LEU A 37 0.39 -11.99 2.06
N CYS A 38 0.63 -11.17 3.09
CA CYS A 38 -0.29 -10.10 3.49
C CYS A 38 -0.49 -9.07 2.36
N GLU A 39 0.60 -8.61 1.74
CA GLU A 39 0.53 -7.68 0.60
C GLU A 39 -0.19 -8.30 -0.62
N ILE A 40 0.02 -9.59 -0.89
CA ILE A 40 -0.70 -10.31 -1.94
C ILE A 40 -2.20 -10.34 -1.66
N ILE A 41 -2.60 -10.72 -0.44
CA ILE A 41 -4.01 -10.81 -0.03
C ILE A 41 -4.67 -9.42 -0.10
N ALA A 42 -4.05 -8.40 0.49
CA ALA A 42 -4.58 -7.04 0.47
C ALA A 42 -4.75 -6.51 -0.96
N THR A 43 -3.81 -6.84 -1.85
CA THR A 43 -3.90 -6.46 -3.26
C THR A 43 -5.01 -7.20 -3.99
N ILE A 44 -5.20 -8.50 -3.76
CA ILE A 44 -6.33 -9.25 -4.33
C ILE A 44 -7.67 -8.62 -3.88
N MET A 45 -7.78 -8.32 -2.59
CA MET A 45 -8.95 -7.69 -1.99
C MET A 45 -9.20 -6.27 -2.50
N LEU A 46 -8.19 -5.61 -3.06
CA LEU A 46 -8.35 -4.32 -3.75
C LEU A 46 -8.76 -4.50 -5.21
N ILE A 47 -8.00 -5.30 -5.96
CA ILE A 47 -8.09 -5.33 -7.43
C ILE A 47 -9.33 -6.08 -7.92
N VAL A 48 -9.73 -7.19 -7.27
CA VAL A 48 -10.93 -7.93 -7.69
C VAL A 48 -12.20 -7.07 -7.56
N PRO A 49 -12.46 -6.39 -6.43
CA PRO A 49 -13.61 -5.48 -6.35
C PRO A 49 -13.49 -4.27 -7.27
N VAL A 50 -12.30 -3.73 -7.52
CA VAL A 50 -12.11 -2.65 -8.52
C VAL A 50 -12.52 -3.11 -9.92
N PHE A 51 -12.16 -4.33 -10.33
CA PHE A 51 -12.65 -4.90 -11.59
C PHE A 51 -14.17 -5.07 -11.58
N ALA A 52 -14.75 -5.53 -10.48
CA ALA A 52 -16.21 -5.66 -10.36
C ALA A 52 -16.92 -4.31 -10.48
N LEU A 53 -16.45 -3.28 -9.77
CA LEU A 53 -17.02 -1.93 -9.76
C LEU A 53 -16.94 -1.26 -11.14
N THR A 54 -15.92 -1.59 -11.94
CA THR A 54 -15.74 -1.07 -13.30
C THR A 54 -16.32 -1.98 -14.39
N SER A 55 -16.85 -3.15 -14.01
CA SER A 55 -17.45 -4.10 -14.95
C SER A 55 -18.83 -3.64 -15.44
N LYS A 56 -19.17 -4.06 -16.67
CA LYS A 56 -20.52 -3.90 -17.22
C LYS A 56 -21.58 -4.73 -16.49
N ALA A 57 -21.16 -5.80 -15.79
CA ALA A 57 -22.07 -6.68 -15.09
C ALA A 57 -22.68 -6.02 -13.84
N VAL A 58 -21.87 -5.27 -13.08
CA VAL A 58 -22.34 -4.52 -11.90
C VAL A 58 -22.92 -3.17 -12.30
N ALA A 59 -22.44 -2.57 -13.40
CA ALA A 59 -22.97 -1.33 -13.97
C ALA A 59 -23.05 -0.16 -12.97
N VAL A 60 -22.03 -0.01 -12.11
CA VAL A 60 -21.94 1.14 -11.21
C VAL A 60 -21.86 2.42 -12.03
N PRO A 61 -22.67 3.46 -11.74
CA PRO A 61 -22.56 4.74 -12.42
C PRO A 61 -21.14 5.30 -12.32
N ALA A 62 -20.54 5.70 -13.44
CA ALA A 62 -19.12 6.09 -13.51
C ALA A 62 -18.73 7.14 -12.46
N GLY A 63 -19.61 8.12 -12.18
CA GLY A 63 -19.38 9.14 -11.16
C GLY A 63 -19.30 8.63 -9.72
N LYS A 64 -19.78 7.41 -9.44
CA LYS A 64 -19.75 6.78 -8.10
C LYS A 64 -18.56 5.85 -7.89
N VAL A 65 -17.89 5.40 -8.95
CA VAL A 65 -16.77 4.46 -8.87
C VAL A 65 -15.64 4.98 -7.97
N PRO A 66 -15.15 6.24 -8.10
CA PRO A 66 -14.06 6.73 -7.24
C PRO A 66 -14.41 6.73 -5.75
N TYR A 67 -15.66 7.07 -5.40
CA TYR A 67 -16.14 7.06 -4.02
C TYR A 67 -16.15 5.64 -3.45
N MET A 68 -16.67 4.67 -4.21
CA MET A 68 -16.73 3.27 -3.78
C MET A 68 -15.33 2.66 -3.65
N VAL A 69 -14.40 2.99 -4.56
CA VAL A 69 -13.00 2.59 -4.45
C VAL A 69 -12.34 3.24 -3.22
N GLY A 70 -12.67 4.49 -2.91
CA GLY A 70 -12.21 5.15 -1.68
C GLY A 70 -12.67 4.43 -0.42
N ILE A 71 -13.95 4.05 -0.34
CA ILE A 71 -14.49 3.25 0.78
C ILE A 71 -13.80 1.89 0.85
N LEU A 72 -13.56 1.25 -0.29
CA LEU A 72 -12.87 -0.04 -0.35
C LEU A 72 -11.46 0.06 0.24
N ILE A 73 -10.67 1.05 -0.19
CA ILE A 73 -9.31 1.29 0.33
C ILE A 73 -9.37 1.57 1.84
N TRP A 74 -10.35 2.36 2.29
CA TRP A 74 -10.54 2.64 3.71
C TRP A 74 -10.84 1.37 4.51
N GLY A 75 -11.76 0.53 4.04
CA GLY A 75 -12.09 -0.75 4.67
C GLY A 75 -10.91 -1.72 4.72
N ILE A 76 -10.10 -1.79 3.65
CA ILE A 76 -8.85 -2.55 3.63
C ILE A 76 -7.89 -2.01 4.69
N GLY A 77 -7.78 -0.69 4.82
CA GLY A 77 -6.90 -0.10 5.83
C GLY A 77 -7.31 -0.43 7.27
N LEU A 78 -8.62 -0.47 7.55
CA LEU A 78 -9.14 -0.83 8.87
C LEU A 78 -9.01 -2.32 9.20
N SER A 79 -9.02 -3.21 8.20
CA SER A 79 -9.09 -4.66 8.41
C SER A 79 -7.76 -5.38 8.16
N LEU A 80 -7.02 -5.00 7.13
CA LEU A 80 -5.81 -5.68 6.66
C LEU A 80 -4.54 -4.83 6.83
N GLY A 81 -4.64 -3.61 7.35
CA GLY A 81 -3.50 -2.71 7.42
C GLY A 81 -2.53 -2.92 8.57
N GLY A 82 -2.92 -3.63 9.62
CA GLY A 82 -2.08 -3.83 10.81
C GLY A 82 -0.71 -4.46 10.52
N PRO A 83 -0.61 -5.58 9.77
CA PRO A 83 0.66 -6.29 9.59
C PRO A 83 1.71 -5.54 8.75
N THR A 84 1.29 -4.89 7.66
CA THR A 84 2.21 -4.30 6.67
C THR A 84 1.79 -2.93 6.12
N GLY A 85 0.59 -2.43 6.42
CA GLY A 85 0.13 -1.13 5.94
C GLY A 85 -0.41 -1.10 4.50
N TYR A 86 -0.77 -2.25 3.91
CA TYR A 86 -1.46 -2.40 2.61
C TYR A 86 -0.87 -1.52 1.49
N ALA A 87 0.38 -1.80 1.14
CA ALA A 87 1.15 -0.93 0.29
C ALA A 87 0.74 -1.00 -1.20
N ASN A 88 1.25 -0.04 -1.98
CA ASN A 88 1.39 -0.22 -3.42
C ASN A 88 2.78 0.27 -3.85
N PRO A 89 3.32 -0.19 -4.99
CA PRO A 89 4.71 0.06 -5.34
C PRO A 89 5.06 1.55 -5.41
N ALA A 90 4.16 2.38 -5.95
CA ALA A 90 4.38 3.83 -6.07
C ALA A 90 4.28 4.55 -4.72
N ARG A 91 3.31 4.15 -3.87
CA ARG A 91 3.06 4.70 -2.52
C ARG A 91 4.11 4.29 -1.50
N ASP A 92 4.91 3.27 -1.81
CA ASP A 92 6.04 2.85 -0.97
C ASP A 92 7.38 3.34 -1.52
N LEU A 93 7.75 2.95 -2.74
CA LEU A 93 9.11 3.14 -3.26
C LEU A 93 9.46 4.62 -3.47
N GLY A 94 8.55 5.41 -4.05
CA GLY A 94 8.78 6.84 -4.28
C GLY A 94 9.02 7.60 -2.97
N PRO A 95 8.12 7.51 -1.99
CA PRO A 95 8.34 8.07 -0.66
C PRO A 95 9.57 7.52 0.07
N ARG A 96 9.90 6.23 -0.09
CA ARG A 96 11.11 5.64 0.50
C ARG A 96 12.39 6.25 -0.06
N ILE A 97 12.43 6.50 -1.37
CA ILE A 97 13.51 7.25 -2.02
C ILE A 97 13.55 8.67 -1.45
N ALA A 98 12.40 9.34 -1.30
CA ALA A 98 12.35 10.67 -0.70
C ALA A 98 12.91 10.67 0.74
N HIS A 99 12.56 9.69 1.58
CA HIS A 99 13.14 9.52 2.91
C HIS A 99 14.67 9.33 2.84
N ALA A 100 15.16 8.58 1.86
CA ALA A 100 16.60 8.33 1.68
C ALA A 100 17.37 9.61 1.33
N ILE A 101 16.85 10.46 0.44
CA ILE A 101 17.56 11.64 -0.08
C ILE A 101 17.35 12.91 0.75
N LEU A 102 16.18 13.08 1.38
CA LEU A 102 15.84 14.33 2.05
C LEU A 102 16.59 14.48 3.39
N PRO A 103 16.97 15.71 3.78
CA PRO A 103 17.57 15.96 5.07
C PRO A 103 16.50 15.85 6.16
N ILE A 104 16.58 14.81 6.99
CA ILE A 104 15.67 14.60 8.13
C ILE A 104 16.56 14.42 9.36
N ALA A 105 16.43 15.31 10.34
CA ALA A 105 17.21 15.28 11.56
C ALA A 105 17.09 13.91 12.24
N GLY A 106 18.21 13.31 12.65
CA GLY A 106 18.24 12.03 13.37
C GLY A 106 17.61 10.83 12.65
N LYS A 107 17.40 10.87 11.32
CA LYS A 107 16.77 9.76 10.59
C LYS A 107 17.58 8.46 10.64
N GLY A 108 16.88 7.33 10.59
CA GLY A 108 17.48 6.01 10.41
C GLY A 108 17.74 5.67 8.93
N GLY A 109 18.06 4.40 8.66
CA GLY A 109 18.08 3.87 7.30
C GLY A 109 16.68 3.73 6.70
N SER A 110 16.59 3.63 5.37
CA SER A 110 15.30 3.50 4.65
C SER A 110 14.80 2.07 4.49
N ASP A 111 15.34 1.11 5.26
CA ASP A 111 14.91 -0.30 5.28
C ASP A 111 14.83 -0.96 3.88
N TRP A 112 15.90 -0.80 3.11
CA TRP A 112 15.99 -1.34 1.74
C TRP A 112 15.84 -2.86 1.66
N GLY A 113 16.19 -3.58 2.73
CA GLY A 113 15.99 -5.03 2.82
C GLY A 113 14.51 -5.45 2.80
N TYR A 114 13.59 -4.56 3.18
CA TYR A 114 12.14 -4.80 3.12
C TYR A 114 11.48 -4.18 1.89
N ALA A 115 12.09 -3.16 1.29
CA ALA A 115 11.51 -2.31 0.24
C ALA A 115 10.98 -3.05 -1.00
N TRP A 116 11.47 -4.26 -1.28
CA TRP A 116 11.01 -5.07 -2.39
C TRP A 116 9.65 -5.74 -2.12
N ILE A 117 9.26 -5.97 -0.86
CA ILE A 117 8.01 -6.66 -0.51
C ILE A 117 6.78 -5.83 -0.93
N PRO A 118 6.69 -4.52 -0.60
CA PRO A 118 5.65 -3.61 -1.11
C PRO A 118 5.61 -3.45 -2.65
N ARG A 119 6.62 -3.96 -3.36
CA ARG A 119 6.69 -3.97 -4.81
C ARG A 119 6.20 -5.31 -5.37
N GLU A 120 6.85 -6.40 -4.99
CA GLU A 120 6.54 -7.75 -5.51
C GLU A 120 5.18 -8.26 -5.03
N GLY A 121 4.81 -8.01 -3.77
CA GLY A 121 3.53 -8.45 -3.22
C GLY A 121 2.34 -7.96 -4.05
N PRO A 122 2.23 -6.65 -4.32
CA PRO A 122 1.18 -6.13 -5.19
C PRO A 122 1.25 -6.60 -6.64
N PHE A 123 2.44 -6.80 -7.22
CA PHE A 123 2.54 -7.37 -8.58
C PHE A 123 1.94 -8.78 -8.63
N ILE A 124 2.35 -9.64 -7.70
CA ILE A 124 1.86 -11.02 -7.61
C ILE A 124 0.35 -11.03 -7.32
N GLY A 125 -0.10 -10.23 -6.35
CA GLY A 125 -1.52 -10.10 -6.00
C GLY A 125 -2.39 -9.61 -7.16
N GLY A 126 -1.89 -8.64 -7.95
CA GLY A 126 -2.58 -8.15 -9.14
C GLY A 126 -2.73 -9.22 -10.23
N VAL A 127 -1.70 -10.04 -10.45
CA VAL A 127 -1.76 -11.18 -11.38
C VAL A 127 -2.81 -12.20 -10.92
N TYR A 128 -2.81 -12.58 -9.63
CA TYR A 128 -3.84 -13.48 -9.11
C TYR A 128 -5.25 -12.87 -9.19
N ALA A 129 -5.40 -11.58 -8.86
CA ALA A 129 -6.67 -10.89 -8.96
C ALA A 129 -7.23 -10.90 -10.39
N TYR A 130 -6.38 -10.72 -11.40
CA TYR A 130 -6.79 -10.84 -12.80
C TYR A 130 -7.37 -12.22 -13.12
N TYR A 131 -6.66 -13.30 -12.76
CA TYR A 131 -7.13 -14.66 -13.01
C TYR A 131 -8.40 -15.00 -12.21
N ILE A 132 -8.50 -14.54 -10.97
CA ILE A 132 -9.73 -14.67 -10.16
C ILE A 132 -10.89 -13.97 -10.86
N ALA A 133 -10.70 -12.73 -11.32
CA ALA A 133 -11.75 -11.96 -11.97
C ALA A 133 -12.15 -12.55 -13.33
N LEU A 134 -11.20 -13.13 -14.06
CA LEU A 134 -11.47 -13.88 -15.30
C LEU A 134 -12.31 -15.14 -15.01
N ALA A 135 -11.88 -15.97 -14.04
CA ALA A 135 -12.59 -17.19 -13.67
C ALA A 135 -14.00 -16.92 -13.12
N ALA A 136 -14.17 -15.80 -12.41
CA ALA A 136 -15.48 -15.36 -11.91
C ALA A 136 -16.38 -14.71 -12.99
N GLY A 137 -15.90 -14.56 -14.23
CA GLY A 137 -16.65 -13.94 -15.33
C GLY A 137 -16.89 -12.43 -15.15
N ILE A 138 -16.13 -11.77 -14.27
CA ILE A 138 -16.15 -10.32 -14.05
C ILE A 138 -15.49 -9.62 -15.24
N LEU A 139 -14.35 -10.17 -15.68
CA LEU A 139 -13.67 -9.77 -16.90
C LEU A 139 -14.16 -10.67 -18.04
N LYS A 140 -14.61 -10.04 -19.13
CA LYS A 140 -15.05 -10.70 -20.37
C LYS A 140 -14.31 -10.10 -21.55
#